data_AF-A0AAE9IE64-F1
#
_entry.id   AF-A0AAE9IE64-F1
#
_cell.length_a   1.000
_cell.length_b   1.000
_cell.length_c   1.000
_cell.angle_alpha   90.00
_cell.angle_beta   90.00
_cell.angle_gamma   90.00
#
_symmetry.space_group_name_H-M   'P 1'
#
loop_
_entity.id
_entity.type
_entity.pdbx_description
1 polymer ?
#
loop_
_entity_poly.entity_id
_entity_poly.type
_entity_poly.pdbx_seq_one_letter_code
_entity_poly.pdbx_strand_id
1 'polypeptide(L)'
;MDNWNDKNTWEQSEIHIDQLTGEIDQILHKIINGLEDLGIAYGIIREFSYNPEEPPTWTISIEESKTVLTLDILFQYMSLHRNIEDALTHFMHDHFPYFT
;
A
#
# COMPACT_ATOMS: atom_id res chain seq x y z
N MET A 1 -40.60 -11.10 6.79
CA MET A 1 -40.63 -9.70 6.33
C MET A 1 -39.16 -9.33 6.24
N ASP A 2 -38.57 -9.68 5.11
CA ASP A 2 -37.13 -9.63 4.89
C ASP A 2 -36.78 -8.19 4.52
N ASN A 3 -36.22 -7.44 5.46
CA ASN A 3 -35.64 -6.14 5.17
C ASN A 3 -34.12 -6.30 5.14
N TRP A 4 -33.64 -6.67 3.95
CA TRP A 4 -32.25 -6.87 3.61
C TRP A 4 -31.56 -5.49 3.58
N ASN A 5 -30.96 -5.09 4.70
CA ASN A 5 -30.20 -3.84 4.83
C ASN A 5 -28.68 -4.05 4.60
N ASP A 6 -28.30 -5.06 3.83
CA ASP A 6 -26.87 -5.37 3.57
C ASP A 6 -26.23 -4.41 2.57
N LYS A 7 -27.00 -3.63 1.81
CA LYS A 7 -26.44 -2.70 0.82
C LYS A 7 -25.61 -1.56 1.43
N ASN A 8 -25.90 -1.16 2.67
CA ASN A 8 -25.20 -0.04 3.31
C ASN A 8 -23.82 -0.41 3.87
N THR A 9 -23.54 -1.69 4.14
CA THR A 9 -22.28 -2.11 4.77
C THR A 9 -21.19 -2.32 3.73
N TRP A 10 -21.54 -2.89 2.58
CA TRP A 10 -20.61 -3.14 1.47
C TRP A 10 -20.13 -1.86 0.79
N GLU A 11 -21.05 -0.95 0.48
CA GLU A 11 -20.69 0.37 -0.08
C GLU A 11 -19.74 1.13 0.86
N GLN A 12 -19.92 1.00 2.19
CA GLN A 12 -19.03 1.64 3.18
C GLN A 12 -17.66 0.95 3.33
N SER A 13 -17.60 -0.37 3.14
CA SER A 13 -16.33 -1.13 3.13
C SER A 13 -15.52 -0.87 1.87
N GLU A 14 -16.17 -0.81 0.70
CA GLU A 14 -15.52 -0.42 -0.56
C GLU A 14 -14.97 1.01 -0.49
N ILE A 15 -15.74 1.97 0.03
CA ILE A 15 -15.29 3.36 0.23
C ILE A 15 -14.06 3.43 1.16
N HIS A 16 -13.98 2.57 2.19
CA HIS A 16 -12.82 2.52 3.09
C HIS A 16 -11.57 1.94 2.40
N ILE A 17 -11.72 0.89 1.58
CA ILE A 17 -10.59 0.27 0.87
C ILE A 17 -10.05 1.24 -0.19
N ASP A 18 -10.93 1.93 -0.92
CA ASP A 18 -10.51 2.92 -1.92
C ASP A 18 -9.76 4.11 -1.28
N GLN A 19 -10.26 4.60 -0.15
CA GLN A 19 -9.59 5.67 0.61
C GLN A 19 -8.23 5.21 1.13
N LEU A 20 -8.16 4.04 1.77
CA LEU A 20 -6.91 3.47 2.28
C LEU A 20 -5.89 3.23 1.16
N THR A 21 -6.35 2.70 0.02
CA THR A 21 -5.52 2.47 -1.17
C THR A 21 -4.93 3.78 -1.68
N GLY A 22 -5.75 4.83 -1.75
CA GLY A 22 -5.32 6.17 -2.14
C GLY A 22 -4.29 6.76 -1.17
N GLU A 23 -4.45 6.55 0.14
CA GLU A 23 -3.48 6.99 1.15
C GLU A 23 -2.14 6.26 1.00
N ILE A 24 -2.16 4.93 0.82
CA ILE A 24 -0.95 4.13 0.62
C ILE A 24 -0.21 4.59 -0.65
N ASP A 25 -0.93 4.78 -1.76
CA ASP A 25 -0.34 5.29 -3.00
C ASP A 25 0.35 6.63 -2.79
N GLN A 26 -0.32 7.58 -2.12
CA GLN A 26 0.26 8.90 -1.86
C GLN A 26 1.51 8.84 -0.99
N ILE A 27 1.52 8.00 0.05
CA ILE A 27 2.66 7.86 0.96
C ILE A 27 3.84 7.20 0.23
N LEU A 28 3.61 6.11 -0.51
CA LEU A 28 4.65 5.45 -1.30
C LEU A 28 5.31 6.41 -2.29
N HIS A 29 4.51 7.19 -3.03
CA HIS A 29 5.06 8.19 -3.95
C HIS A 29 5.82 9.29 -3.21
N LYS A 30 5.38 9.76 -2.04
CA LYS A 30 6.14 10.74 -1.25
C LYS A 30 7.49 10.20 -0.77
N ILE A 31 7.50 8.98 -0.24
CA ILE A 31 8.72 8.32 0.24
C ILE A 31 9.72 8.19 -0.89
N ILE A 32 9.28 7.73 -2.07
CA ILE A 32 10.18 7.52 -3.22
C ILE A 32 10.55 8.84 -3.93
N ASN A 33 9.65 9.82 -4.01
CA ASN A 33 10.00 11.14 -4.55
C ASN A 33 11.10 11.82 -3.75
N GLY A 34 11.20 11.55 -2.43
CA GLY A 34 12.33 11.98 -1.61
C GLY A 34 13.69 11.42 -2.06
N LEU A 35 13.69 10.36 -2.89
CA LEU A 35 14.88 9.77 -3.49
C LEU A 35 15.18 10.26 -4.91
N GLU A 36 14.32 11.05 -5.54
CA GLU A 36 14.56 11.54 -6.92
C GLU A 36 15.88 12.33 -7.01
N ASP A 37 16.27 13.02 -5.93
CA ASP A 37 17.54 13.72 -5.80
C ASP A 37 18.78 12.80 -5.92
N LEU A 38 18.59 11.47 -5.78
CA LEU A 38 19.63 10.46 -5.93
C LEU A 38 19.75 9.90 -7.35
N GLY A 39 18.90 10.32 -8.29
CA GLY A 39 18.91 9.85 -9.68
C GLY A 39 18.51 8.38 -9.84
N ILE A 40 17.82 7.81 -8.85
CA ILE A 40 17.43 6.41 -8.79
C ILE A 40 16.13 6.20 -9.59
N ALA A 41 16.14 5.24 -10.52
CA ALA A 41 14.94 4.86 -11.25
C ALA A 41 14.01 4.02 -10.36
N TYR A 42 12.73 4.36 -10.35
CA TYR A 42 11.72 3.64 -9.57
C TYR A 42 10.42 3.43 -10.35
N GLY A 43 9.58 2.53 -9.84
CA GLY A 43 8.23 2.29 -10.35
C GLY A 43 7.34 1.68 -9.27
N ILE A 44 6.08 2.11 -9.23
CA ILE A 44 5.04 1.52 -8.40
C ILE A 44 3.93 1.05 -9.34
N ILE A 45 3.62 -0.24 -9.32
CA ILE A 45 2.50 -0.83 -10.05
C ILE A 45 1.51 -1.34 -9.02
N ARG A 46 0.30 -0.77 -9.04
CA ARG A 46 -0.83 -1.25 -8.26
C ARG A 46 -1.63 -2.24 -9.09
N GLU A 47 -1.76 -3.46 -8.60
CA GLU A 47 -2.54 -4.52 -9.22
C GLU A 47 -3.83 -4.73 -8.42
N PHE A 48 -4.94 -4.86 -9.14
CA PHE A 48 -6.25 -5.13 -8.58
C PHE A 48 -6.66 -6.55 -8.91
N SER A 49 -7.26 -7.24 -7.95
CA SER A 49 -7.95 -8.49 -8.23
C SER A 49 -9.34 -8.23 -8.81
N TYR A 50 -9.78 -9.10 -9.71
CA TYR A 50 -11.18 -9.16 -10.14
C TYR A 50 -12.08 -9.77 -9.05
N ASN A 51 -11.49 -10.38 -8.02
CA ASN A 51 -12.19 -10.82 -6.83
C ASN A 51 -12.28 -9.64 -5.83
N PRO A 52 -13.49 -9.11 -5.54
CA PRO A 52 -13.64 -7.99 -4.61
C PRO A 52 -13.26 -8.33 -3.16
N GLU A 53 -13.10 -9.61 -2.82
CA GLU A 53 -12.61 -10.05 -1.52
C GLU A 53 -11.08 -9.96 -1.40
N GLU A 54 -10.36 -9.81 -2.51
CA GLU A 54 -8.91 -9.72 -2.51
C GLU A 54 -8.45 -8.26 -2.51
N PRO A 55 -7.62 -7.86 -1.53
CA PRO A 55 -7.13 -6.50 -1.48
C PRO A 55 -6.13 -6.21 -2.61
N PRO A 56 -5.95 -4.94 -2.99
CA PRO A 56 -4.93 -4.55 -3.97
C PRO A 56 -3.51 -4.87 -3.46
N THR A 57 -2.61 -5.04 -4.42
CA THR A 57 -1.18 -5.27 -4.15
C THR A 57 -0.34 -4.23 -4.86
N TRP A 58 0.78 -3.85 -4.26
CA TRP A 58 1.74 -2.91 -4.85
C TRP A 58 3.04 -3.64 -5.16
N THR A 59 3.35 -3.75 -6.44
CA THR A 59 4.70 -4.07 -6.90
C THR A 59 5.52 -2.78 -6.88
N ILE A 60 6.58 -2.74 -6.07
CA ILE A 60 7.49 -1.61 -5.97
C ILE A 60 8.84 -2.05 -6.53
N SER A 61 9.38 -1.30 -7.48
CA SER A 61 10.68 -1.54 -8.10
C SER A 61 11.57 -0.31 -7.95
N ILE A 62 12.80 -0.51 -7.52
CA ILE A 62 13.83 0.52 -7.36
C ILE A 62 15.14 -0.06 -7.89
N GLU A 63 15.71 0.58 -8.91
CA GLU A 63 16.83 0.05 -9.70
C GLU A 63 16.59 -1.40 -10.18
N GLU A 64 17.47 -2.33 -9.81
CA GLU A 64 17.40 -3.76 -10.10
C GLU A 64 16.61 -4.55 -9.05
N SER A 65 16.14 -3.90 -7.99
CA SER A 65 15.41 -4.52 -6.88
C SER A 65 13.90 -4.36 -7.04
N LYS A 66 13.14 -5.40 -6.65
CA LYS A 66 11.68 -5.40 -6.66
C LYS A 66 11.15 -6.10 -5.42
N THR A 67 10.10 -5.54 -4.83
CA THR A 67 9.33 -6.16 -3.74
C THR A 67 7.83 -6.03 -4.01
N VAL A 68 7.04 -6.83 -3.30
CA VAL A 68 5.57 -6.78 -3.34
C VAL A 68 5.06 -6.46 -1.94
N LEU A 69 4.28 -5.38 -1.85
CA LEU A 69 3.54 -5.00 -0.66
C LEU A 69 2.09 -5.48 -0.81
N THR A 70 1.63 -6.28 0.15
CA THR A 70 0.22 -6.66 0.31
C THR A 70 -0.35 -5.98 1.56
N LEU A 71 -1.67 -5.91 1.70
CA LEU A 71 -2.28 -5.40 2.94
C LEU A 71 -1.88 -6.24 4.16
N ASP A 72 -1.72 -7.56 4.03
CA ASP A 72 -1.27 -8.41 5.13
C ASP A 72 0.13 -8.02 5.62
N ILE A 73 1.06 -7.77 4.69
CA ILE A 73 2.41 -7.29 5.01
C ILE A 73 2.32 -5.91 5.67
N LEU A 74 1.52 -4.99 5.10
CA LEU A 74 1.33 -3.66 5.68
C LEU A 74 0.81 -3.74 7.12
N PHE A 75 -0.19 -4.59 7.38
CA PHE A 75 -0.73 -4.76 8.72
C PHE A 75 0.28 -5.38 9.70
N GLN A 76 1.16 -6.26 9.22
CA GLN A 76 2.27 -6.75 10.04
C GLN A 76 3.20 -5.59 10.45
N TYR A 77 3.61 -4.73 9.50
CA TYR A 77 4.42 -3.55 9.82
C TYR A 77 3.67 -2.57 10.72
N MET A 78 2.39 -2.30 10.48
CA MET A 78 1.56 -1.45 11.35
C MET A 78 1.35 -2.03 12.76
N SER A 79 1.51 -3.34 12.94
CA SER A 79 1.48 -3.93 14.29
C SER A 79 2.75 -3.63 15.09
N LEU A 80 3.86 -3.35 14.38
CA LEU A 80 5.17 -3.04 14.95
C LEU A 80 5.43 -1.52 15.02
N HIS A 81 4.78 -0.74 14.16
CA HIS A 81 4.99 0.69 13.97
C HIS A 81 3.70 1.49 14.21
N ARG A 82 3.82 2.76 14.59
CA ARG A 82 2.68 3.53 15.14
C ARG A 82 1.61 3.90 14.12
N ASN A 83 1.97 4.05 12.84
CA ASN A 83 1.07 4.51 11.79
C ASN A 83 1.49 3.96 10.41
N ILE A 84 0.65 4.19 9.39
CA ILE A 84 0.86 3.71 8.01
C ILE A 84 2.14 4.28 7.41
N GLU A 85 2.46 5.55 7.65
CA GLU A 85 3.66 6.20 7.11
C GLU A 85 4.95 5.60 7.69
N ASP A 86 4.99 5.40 9.01
CA ASP A 86 6.10 4.73 9.69
C ASP A 86 6.24 3.29 9.19
N ALA A 87 5.12 2.57 9.06
CA ALA A 87 5.10 1.19 8.57
C ALA A 87 5.65 1.07 7.15
N LEU A 88 5.20 1.95 6.23
CA LEU A 88 5.68 1.99 4.86
C LEU A 88 7.15 2.41 4.79
N THR A 89 7.56 3.38 5.60
CA THR A 89 8.97 3.81 5.69
C THR A 89 9.88 2.64 6.10
N HIS A 90 9.52 1.92 7.16
CA HIS A 90 10.30 0.75 7.61
C HIS A 90 10.29 -0.38 6.59
N PHE A 91 9.14 -0.65 5.95
CA PHE A 91 9.05 -1.62 4.86
C PHE A 91 10.01 -1.27 3.72
N MET A 92 10.07 -0.01 3.31
CA MET A 92 10.98 0.45 2.26
C MET A 92 12.45 0.31 2.69
N HIS A 93 12.81 0.69 3.91
CA HIS A 93 14.16 0.49 4.46
C HIS A 93 14.59 -0.98 4.48
N ASP A 94 13.70 -1.90 4.88
CA ASP A 94 14.02 -3.32 4.99
C ASP A 94 14.23 -4.01 3.63
N HIS A 95 13.53 -3.54 2.58
CA HIS A 95 13.55 -4.18 1.27
C HIS A 95 14.45 -3.47 0.26
N PHE A 96 14.80 -2.21 0.50
CA PHE A 96 15.60 -1.39 -0.39
C PHE A 96 16.75 -0.73 0.39
N PRO A 97 17.97 -1.31 0.35
CA PRO A 97 19.12 -0.83 1.12
C PRO A 97 19.56 0.61 0.83
N TYR A 98 19.06 1.22 -0.25
CA TYR A 98 19.31 2.62 -0.62
C TYR A 98 18.51 3.62 0.20
N PHE A 99 17.45 3.15 0.89
CA PHE A 99 16.84 3.90 1.97
C PHE A 99 17.72 3.69 3.21
N THR A 100 18.57 4.67 3.53
CA THR A 100 19.29 4.79 4.81
C THR A 100 19.21 6.21 5.31
#